data_AF-A0A5E9PEW0-F1
#
_entry.id   AF-A0A5E9PEW0-F1
#
_cell.length_a   1.000
_cell.length_b   1.000
_cell.length_c   1.000
_cell.angle_alpha   90.00
_cell.angle_beta   90.00
_cell.angle_gamma   90.00
#
_symmetry.space_group_name_H-M   'P 1'
#
loop_
_entity.id
_entity.type
_entity.pdbx_description
1 polymer ?
#
loop_
_entity_poly.entity_id
_entity_poly.type
_entity_poly.pdbx_seq_one_letter_code
_entity_poly.pdbx_strand_id
1 'polypeptide(L)' 'LSTTVLSPVKYNLTPMPGMMPVEHIQAILEECADNGQEVEIEFTEASGKFGSQMQIFSVKPLPKKNVMETKA' A
#
# COMPACT_ATOMS: atom_id res chain seq x y z
N LEU A 1 -17.49 21.46 10.74
CA LEU A 1 -16.68 20.81 9.68
C LEU A 1 -15.47 20.18 10.36
N SER A 2 -15.35 18.85 10.38
CA SER A 2 -14.17 18.14 10.90
C SER A 2 -13.36 17.65 9.71
N THR A 3 -12.19 18.24 9.48
CA THR A 3 -11.29 17.85 8.39
C THR A 3 -10.28 16.87 8.93
N THR A 4 -10.32 15.62 8.47
CA THR A 4 -9.31 14.62 8.81
C THR A 4 -8.01 15.00 8.08
N VAL A 5 -7.05 15.56 8.82
CA VAL A 5 -5.72 15.87 8.28
C VAL A 5 -4.91 14.58 8.29
N LEU A 6 -4.79 13.95 7.12
CA LEU A 6 -3.92 12.79 6.94
C LEU A 6 -2.47 13.28 6.85
N SER A 7 -1.68 13.01 7.89
CA SER A 7 -0.25 13.29 7.89
C SER A 7 0.48 12.21 7.09
N PRO A 8 1.47 12.56 6.24
CA PRO A 8 2.25 11.58 5.52
C PRO A 8 2.95 10.62 6.50
N VAL A 9 2.68 9.32 6.40
CA VAL A 9 3.37 8.32 7.22
C VAL A 9 4.53 7.75 6.40
N LYS A 10 5.74 7.90 6.92
CA LYS A 10 6.95 7.34 6.30
C LYS A 10 7.29 6.01 6.98
N TYR A 11 7.11 4.90 6.26
CA TYR A 11 7.52 3.58 6.73
C TYR A 11 8.90 3.23 6.18
N ASN A 12 9.78 2.72 7.04
CA ASN A 12 11.07 2.16 6.63
C ASN A 12 10.85 0.69 6.25
N LEU A 13 11.00 0.38 4.95
CA LEU A 13 10.91 -0.98 4.45
C LEU A 13 12.30 -1.64 4.56
N THR A 14 12.40 -2.70 5.35
CA THR A 14 13.62 -3.50 5.42
C THR A 14 13.40 -4.79 4.63
N PRO A 15 14.17 -5.07 3.56
CA PRO A 15 13.99 -6.28 2.77
C PRO A 15 14.20 -7.52 3.63
N MET A 16 13.23 -8.43 3.63
CA MET A 16 13.32 -9.73 4.30
C MET A 16 12.91 -10.86 3.36
N PRO A 17 13.37 -12.10 3.59
CA PRO A 17 12.93 -13.26 2.81
C PRO A 17 11.40 -13.37 2.80
N GLY A 18 10.80 -13.47 1.61
CA GLY A 18 9.35 -13.53 1.43
C GLY A 18 8.65 -12.17 1.24
N MET A 19 9.38 -11.05 1.36
CA MET A 19 8.85 -9.74 0.98
C MET A 19 8.95 -9.51 -0.53
N MET A 20 8.00 -8.73 -1.07
CA MET A 20 8.07 -8.25 -2.44
C MET A 20 9.25 -7.26 -2.57
N PRO A 21 10.04 -7.31 -3.67
CA PRO A 21 11.14 -6.36 -3.89
C PRO A 21 10.66 -4.91 -3.82
N VAL A 22 11.43 -4.05 -3.16
CA VAL A 22 11.05 -2.65 -2.94
C VAL A 22 10.86 -1.91 -4.27
N GLU A 23 11.68 -2.23 -5.27
CA GLU A 23 11.59 -1.68 -6.61
C GLU A 23 10.27 -2.04 -7.29
N HIS A 24 9.77 -3.26 -7.07
CA HIS A 24 8.51 -3.71 -7.63
C HIS A 24 7.32 -3.09 -6.89
N ILE A 25 7.41 -2.96 -5.57
CA ILE A 25 6.43 -2.22 -4.77
C ILE A 25 6.33 -0.78 -5.27
N GLN A 26 7.47 -0.09 -5.43
CA GLN A 26 7.52 1.28 -5.93
C GLN A 26 6.89 1.40 -7.32
N ALA A 27 7.27 0.53 -8.26
CA ALA A 27 6.73 0.56 -9.62
C ALA A 27 5.20 0.42 -9.65
N ILE A 28 4.63 -0.50 -8.86
CA ILE A 28 3.16 -0.68 -8.81
C ILE A 28 2.49 0.54 -8.19
N LEU A 29 3.05 1.09 -7.11
CA LEU A 29 2.49 2.26 -6.44
C LEU A 29 2.52 3.50 -7.34
N GLU A 30 3.62 3.72 -8.07
CA GLU A 30 3.75 4.82 -9.03
C GLU A 30 2.76 4.65 -10.18
N GLU A 31 2.71 3.46 -10.80
CA GLU A 31 1.77 3.17 -11.88
C GLU A 31 0.31 3.33 -11.44
N CYS A 32 -0.04 2.87 -10.24
CA CYS A 32 -1.40 3.01 -9.71
C CYS A 32 -1.73 4.46 -9.34
N ALA A 33 -0.77 5.23 -8.83
CA ALA A 33 -0.94 6.65 -8.54
C ALA A 33 -1.23 7.44 -9.83
N ASP A 34 -0.47 7.21 -10.90
CA ASP A 34 -0.69 7.85 -12.20
C ASP A 34 -2.05 7.47 -12.80
N ASN A 35 -2.50 6.24 -12.54
CA ASN A 35 -3.76 5.71 -13.04
C ASN A 35 -5.00 6.02 -12.16
N GLY A 36 -4.82 6.69 -11.02
CA GLY A 36 -5.87 6.93 -10.03
C GLY A 36 -6.50 5.62 -9.53
N GLN A 37 -5.68 4.58 -9.39
CA GLN A 37 -6.11 3.23 -9.10
C GLN A 37 -5.79 2.85 -7.65
N GLU A 38 -6.73 2.17 -7.00
CA GLU A 38 -6.54 1.66 -5.65
C GLU A 38 -5.62 0.43 -5.67
N VAL A 39 -4.89 0.23 -4.58
CA VAL A 39 -3.98 -0.90 -4.39
C VAL A 39 -4.33 -1.63 -3.10
N GLU A 40 -4.22 -2.95 -3.14
CA GLU A 40 -4.28 -3.80 -1.95
C GLU A 40 -2.85 -4.10 -1.50
N ILE A 41 -2.57 -3.81 -0.22
CA ILE A 41 -1.26 -4.02 0.41
C ILE A 41 -1.44 -5.05 1.52
N GLU A 42 -0.86 -6.24 1.33
CA GLU A 42 -0.74 -7.24 2.38
C GLU A 42 0.53 -6.97 3.18
N PHE A 43 0.38 -6.58 4.44
CA PHE A 43 1.49 -6.32 5.35
C PHE A 43 1.25 -6.90 6.75
N THR A 44 2.32 -7.18 7.48
CA THR A 44 2.27 -7.36 8.93
C THR A 44 3.06 -6.28 9.64
N GLU A 45 2.53 -5.85 10.79
CA GLU A 45 3.26 -5.02 11.72
C GLU A 45 4.16 -5.90 12.59
N ALA A 46 5.44 -5.56 12.62
CA ALA A 46 6.43 -6.19 13.48
C ALA A 46 7.06 -5.14 14.39
N SER A 47 7.03 -5.40 15.69
CA SER A 47 7.73 -4.58 16.67
C SER A 47 9.24 -4.83 16.57
N GLY A 48 9.96 -3.91 15.92
CA GLY A 48 11.41 -3.96 15.84
C GLY A 48 12.08 -3.23 17.02
N LYS A 49 13.39 -3.45 17.19
CA LYS A 49 14.20 -2.78 18.24
C LYS A 49 14.22 -1.24 18.14
N PHE A 50 13.85 -0.69 16.98
CA PHE A 50 13.84 0.76 16.70
C PHE A 50 12.43 1.33 16.47
N GLY A 51 11.39 0.59 16.87
CA GLY A 51 9.99 0.96 16.66
C GLY A 51 9.26 -0.01 15.72
N SER A 52 8.02 0.33 15.38
CA SER A 52 7.18 -0.46 14.48
C SER A 52 7.80 -0.53 13.09
N GLN A 53 7.97 -1.74 12.57
CA GLN A 53 8.39 -2.04 11.21
C GLN A 53 7.21 -2.66 10.46
N MET A 54 7.00 -2.25 9.21
CA MET A 54 6.01 -2.88 8.34
C MET A 54 6.70 -3.85 7.41
N GLN A 55 6.21 -5.09 7.38
CA GLN A 55 6.67 -6.13 6.47
C GLN A 55 5.61 -6.28 5.38
N ILE A 56 5.91 -5.78 4.17
CA ILE A 56 5.02 -5.89 3.02
C ILE A 56 5.31 -7.20 2.29
N PHE A 57 4.31 -8.07 2.21
CA PHE A 57 4.40 -9.35 1.49
C PHE A 57 3.93 -9.23 0.04
N SER A 58 2.91 -8.41 -0.20
CA SER A 58 2.30 -8.28 -1.52
C SER A 58 1.67 -6.91 -1.70
N VAL A 59 1.87 -6.33 -2.88
CA VAL A 59 1.17 -5.12 -3.35
C VAL A 59 0.54 -5.47 -4.68
N LYS A 60 -0.77 -5.32 -4.80
CA LYS A 60 -1.52 -5.65 -6.01
C LYS A 60 -2.44 -4.50 -6.41
N PRO A 61 -2.48 -4.13 -7.70
CA PRO A 61 -3.49 -3.22 -8.21
C PRO A 61 -4.88 -3.83 -8.00
N LEU A 62 -5.81 -3.08 -7.41
CA LEU A 62 -7.20 -3.47 -7.37
C LEU A 62 -7.86 -3.17 -8.72
N PRO A 63 -8.84 -3.98 -9.16
CA PRO A 63 -9.62 -3.65 -10.34
C PRO A 63 -10.27 -2.28 -10.17
N LYS A 64 -10.14 -1.40 -11.16
CA LYS A 64 -10.86 -0.12 -11.15
C LYS A 64 -12.35 -0.45 -11.01
N LYS A 65 -13.01 0.05 -9.96
CA LYS A 65 -14.46 -0.07 -9.85
C LYS A 65 -15.06 0.62 -11.08
N ASN A 66 -15.54 -0.17 -12.04
CA ASN A 66 -16.46 0.34 -13.02
C ASN A 66 -17.66 0.89 -12.23
N VAL A 67 -18.07 2.12 -12.50
CA VAL A 67 -19.22 2.78 -11.87
C VAL A 67 -20.56 2.13 -12.32
N MET A 68 -20.56 0.83 -12.61
CA MET A 68 -21.71 0.09 -13.16
C MET A 68 -22.21 -1.05 -12.26
N GLU A 69 -21.77 -1.12 -11.00
CA GLU A 69 -22.38 -2.00 -9.99
C GLU A 69 -23.02 -1.19 -8.86
N THR A 70 -24.09 -0.48 -9.20
CA THR A 70 -25.24 -0.34 -8.30
C THR A 70 -26.49 -0.35 -9.18
N LYS A 71 -26.88 -1.56 -9.57
CA LYS A 71 -28.17 -1.82 -10.19
C LYS A 71 -28.85 -2.92 -9.37
N ALA A 72 -29.65 -2.50 -8.39
CA ALA A 72 -30.87 -3.14 -7.89
C ALA A 72 -31.40 -2.36 -6.69
#